data_AF-A0A669EQM9-F1
#
_entry.id   AF-A0A669EQM9-F1
#
_cell.length_a   1.000
_cell.length_b   1.000
_cell.length_c   1.000
_cell.angle_alpha   90.00
_cell.angle_beta   90.00
_cell.angle_gamma   90.00
#
_symmetry.space_group_name_H-M   'P 1'
#
loop_
_entity.id
_entity.type
_entity.pdbx_description
1 polymer ?
#
loop_
_entity_poly.entity_id
_entity_poly.type
_entity_poly.pdbx_seq_one_letter_code
_entity_poly.pdbx_strand_id
1 'polypeptide(L)'
;MKETSLGCLLTRLTVSPSSSQFFKGDFVSLSCEEDDSSAGWTLRRNTSRDTGAECGDEWGRSAGSSCNISYIDPLDSGVYWCESREGPISNMVNLTVTGGSVILQSPVLPVMEGDDVTLLCKTKTTPSNLPAAFYKDGSLIRKQPTGHMTIQHVSRSDEGLYKCDISGHGESPSSWITVTGDTLTCLCFCSFQHSQCDDNLMTVFALF
;
A
#
# COMPACT_ATOMS: atom_id res chain seq x y z
N MET A 1 4.90 -25.54 -30.63
CA MET A 1 5.27 -24.12 -30.58
C MET A 1 4.80 -23.63 -29.22
N LYS A 2 5.71 -23.09 -28.42
CA LYS A 2 5.46 -22.76 -27.01
C LYS A 2 4.59 -21.51 -26.97
N GLU A 3 3.40 -21.64 -26.38
CA GLU A 3 2.44 -20.58 -26.19
C GLU A 3 2.97 -19.68 -25.07
N THR A 4 3.69 -18.62 -25.46
CA THR A 4 4.11 -17.60 -24.51
C THR A 4 2.89 -16.72 -24.25
N SER A 5 2.18 -17.07 -23.17
CA SER A 5 1.25 -16.18 -22.47
C SER A 5 1.85 -14.77 -22.41
N LEU A 6 1.23 -13.79 -23.07
CA LEU A 6 1.58 -12.39 -22.94
C LEU A 6 0.96 -11.87 -21.64
N GLY A 7 1.52 -12.29 -20.50
CA GLY A 7 1.20 -11.72 -19.20
C GLY A 7 1.66 -10.26 -19.17
N CYS A 8 0.80 -9.36 -18.69
CA CYS A 8 1.21 -7.99 -18.39
C CYS A 8 2.27 -8.07 -17.27
N LEU A 9 3.54 -7.88 -17.59
CA LEU A 9 4.62 -7.85 -16.60
C LEU A 9 4.41 -6.62 -15.71
N LEU A 10 3.89 -6.83 -14.49
CA LEU A 10 3.70 -5.78 -13.51
C LEU A 10 4.71 -5.97 -12.39
N THR A 11 5.70 -5.09 -12.30
CA THR A 11 6.48 -5.00 -11.07
C THR A 11 5.63 -4.40 -9.96
N ARG A 12 5.78 -4.92 -8.75
CA ARG A 12 5.06 -4.43 -7.58
C ARG A 12 6.04 -4.09 -6.47
N LEU A 13 6.00 -2.86 -5.97
CA LEU A 13 6.72 -2.49 -4.76
C LEU A 13 5.93 -2.95 -3.53
N THR A 14 6.57 -3.78 -2.71
CA THR A 14 6.06 -4.24 -1.42
C THR A 14 6.90 -3.70 -0.26
N VAL A 15 6.29 -3.62 0.92
CA VAL A 15 6.93 -3.09 2.14
C VAL A 15 6.79 -4.12 3.25
N SER A 16 7.88 -4.37 3.96
CA SER A 16 7.93 -5.27 5.12
C SER A 16 8.48 -4.56 6.35
N PRO A 17 7.72 -4.51 7.47
CA PRO A 17 6.35 -5.01 7.60
C PRO A 17 5.35 -4.19 6.76
N SER A 18 4.22 -4.81 6.38
CA SER A 18 3.20 -4.19 5.53
C SER A 18 2.44 -3.10 6.27
N SER A 19 3.03 -1.90 6.31
CA SER A 19 2.46 -0.72 6.95
C SER A 19 2.91 0.57 6.28
N SER A 20 2.05 1.59 6.30
CA SER A 20 2.38 2.93 5.81
C SER A 20 3.05 3.81 6.88
N GLN A 21 2.99 3.43 8.16
CA GLN A 21 3.52 4.22 9.27
C GLN A 21 4.53 3.43 10.11
N PHE A 22 5.61 4.11 10.48
CA PHE A 22 6.70 3.53 11.25
C PHE A 22 7.15 4.46 12.38
N PHE A 23 7.66 3.89 13.46
CA PHE A 23 8.35 4.65 14.48
C PHE A 23 9.77 4.97 14.04
N LYS A 24 10.28 6.11 14.50
CA LYS A 24 11.71 6.40 14.43
C LYS A 24 12.53 5.24 15.04
N GLY A 25 13.46 4.73 14.22
CA GLY A 25 14.36 3.64 14.55
C GLY A 25 13.87 2.26 14.13
N ASP A 26 12.69 2.14 13.51
CA ASP A 26 12.19 0.87 12.98
C ASP A 26 13.03 0.39 11.79
N PHE A 27 13.05 -0.92 11.60
CA PHE A 27 13.58 -1.57 10.40
C PHE A 27 12.49 -1.63 9.33
N VAL A 28 12.84 -1.26 8.09
CA VAL A 28 11.95 -1.34 6.93
C VAL A 28 12.68 -2.00 5.77
N SER A 29 12.02 -2.93 5.11
CA SER A 29 12.48 -3.53 3.86
C SER A 29 11.50 -3.22 2.73
N LEU A 30 12.00 -2.63 1.65
CA LEU A 30 11.26 -2.29 0.45
C LEU A 30 11.70 -3.23 -0.67
N SER A 31 10.79 -3.92 -1.33
CA SER A 31 11.13 -4.96 -2.32
C SER A 31 10.38 -4.75 -3.63
N CYS A 32 11.10 -4.80 -4.74
CA CYS A 32 10.49 -4.88 -6.07
C CYS A 32 10.21 -6.36 -6.37
N GLU A 33 8.94 -6.76 -6.31
CA GLU A 33 8.49 -8.08 -6.72
C GLU A 33 8.27 -8.10 -8.24
N GLU A 34 8.71 -9.19 -8.87
CA GLU A 34 8.72 -9.39 -10.31
C GLU A 34 8.02 -10.71 -10.67
N ASP A 35 7.22 -10.70 -11.73
CA ASP A 35 6.59 -11.92 -12.27
C ASP A 35 7.47 -12.67 -13.29
N ASP A 36 8.38 -11.98 -13.99
CA ASP A 36 9.44 -12.55 -14.86
C ASP A 36 10.20 -11.41 -15.58
N SER A 37 11.42 -10.98 -15.18
CA SER A 37 12.48 -10.58 -16.13
C SER A 37 13.80 -10.11 -15.49
N SER A 38 14.87 -10.38 -16.24
CA SER A 38 16.24 -9.86 -16.17
C SER A 38 16.43 -8.33 -16.22
N ALA A 39 15.38 -7.52 -16.02
CA ALA A 39 15.47 -6.07 -16.02
C ALA A 39 15.93 -5.58 -14.64
N GLY A 40 17.11 -4.97 -14.55
CA GLY A 40 17.61 -4.44 -13.27
C GLY A 40 16.75 -3.26 -12.82
N TRP A 41 15.88 -3.48 -11.83
CA TRP A 41 15.08 -2.43 -11.18
C TRP A 41 15.88 -1.67 -10.15
N THR A 42 15.68 -0.36 -10.13
CA THR A 42 16.28 0.54 -9.16
C THR A 42 15.19 1.06 -8.23
N LEU A 43 15.33 0.79 -6.93
CA LEU A 43 14.45 1.40 -5.94
C LEU A 43 14.83 2.87 -5.74
N ARG A 44 13.85 3.76 -5.87
CA ARG A 44 13.99 5.20 -5.68
C ARG A 44 13.08 5.73 -4.59
N ARG A 45 13.46 6.91 -4.09
CA ARG A 45 12.63 7.69 -3.16
C ARG A 45 12.65 9.19 -3.44
N ASN A 46 11.56 9.83 -3.04
CA ASN A 46 11.45 11.27 -2.85
C ASN A 46 11.13 11.55 -1.39
N THR A 47 12.02 12.26 -0.71
CA THR A 47 11.84 12.67 0.69
C THR A 47 12.03 14.19 0.81
N SER A 48 11.94 14.70 2.04
CA SER A 48 12.27 16.11 2.31
C SER A 48 13.73 16.48 2.03
N ARG A 49 14.64 15.48 2.01
CA ARG A 49 16.09 15.69 1.82
C ARG A 49 16.50 15.58 0.37
N ASP A 50 15.96 14.57 -0.32
CA ASP A 50 16.46 14.13 -1.61
C ASP A 50 15.30 13.89 -2.59
N THR A 51 15.55 14.16 -3.88
CA THR A 51 14.59 13.90 -4.97
C THR A 51 15.19 12.90 -5.94
N GLY A 52 14.54 11.74 -6.09
CA GLY A 52 14.92 10.68 -7.01
C GLY A 52 16.11 9.85 -6.55
N ALA A 53 16.40 9.82 -5.25
CA ALA A 53 17.56 9.13 -4.70
C ALA A 53 17.42 7.60 -4.87
N GLU A 54 18.45 6.98 -5.44
CA GLU A 54 18.56 5.53 -5.59
C GLU A 54 18.96 4.86 -4.26
N CYS A 55 18.44 3.67 -3.99
CA CYS A 55 18.86 2.89 -2.83
C CYS A 55 20.34 2.53 -2.91
N GLY A 56 21.07 2.91 -1.87
CA GLY A 56 22.48 2.63 -1.67
C GLY A 56 22.95 3.26 -0.36
N ASP A 57 24.26 3.25 -0.14
CA ASP A 57 24.91 3.60 1.13
C ASP A 57 24.49 4.95 1.74
N GLU A 58 23.90 5.87 0.95
CA GLU A 58 23.37 7.14 1.43
C GLU A 58 22.17 7.02 2.36
N TRP A 59 21.30 6.01 2.17
CA TRP A 59 20.07 5.88 2.96
C TRP A 59 19.52 4.46 3.14
N GLY A 60 20.07 3.48 2.45
CA GLY A 60 19.61 2.09 2.55
C GLY A 60 20.73 1.12 2.19
N ARG A 61 20.44 -0.16 2.34
CA ARG A 61 21.35 -1.23 1.92
C ARG A 61 20.67 -2.11 0.90
N SER A 62 21.18 -2.09 -0.32
CA SER A 62 20.70 -2.95 -1.40
C SER A 62 20.95 -4.42 -1.05
N ALA A 63 19.92 -5.23 -1.20
CA ALA A 63 19.89 -6.65 -0.85
C ALA A 63 19.09 -7.41 -1.93
N GLY A 64 19.69 -7.55 -3.12
CA GLY A 64 18.98 -8.11 -4.28
C GLY A 64 17.98 -7.11 -4.85
N SER A 65 16.72 -7.52 -5.01
CA SER A 65 15.60 -6.64 -5.41
C SER A 65 15.01 -5.83 -4.23
N SER A 66 15.63 -5.94 -3.05
CA SER A 66 15.19 -5.24 -1.84
C SER A 66 16.17 -4.14 -1.42
N CYS A 67 15.65 -3.15 -0.71
CA CYS A 67 16.40 -2.12 -0.01
C CYS A 67 16.04 -2.15 1.47
N ASN A 68 17.06 -2.33 2.31
CA ASN A 68 16.88 -2.42 3.75
C ASN A 68 17.31 -1.12 4.42
N ILE A 69 16.41 -0.54 5.20
CA ILE A 69 16.66 0.62 6.06
C ILE A 69 16.72 0.12 7.49
N SER A 70 17.93 0.10 8.07
CA SER A 70 18.14 -0.43 9.42
C SER A 70 17.49 0.40 10.52
N TYR A 71 17.49 1.73 10.35
CA TYR A 71 16.96 2.68 11.31
C TYR A 71 16.30 3.85 10.57
N ILE A 72 14.99 3.77 10.38
CA ILE A 72 14.26 4.80 9.66
C ILE A 72 14.07 6.06 10.52
N ASP A 73 14.27 7.24 9.94
CA ASP A 73 14.15 8.54 10.61
C ASP A 73 12.96 9.35 10.05
N PRO A 74 12.34 10.28 10.81
CA PRO A 74 11.28 11.15 10.28
C PRO A 74 11.61 11.82 8.94
N LEU A 75 12.88 12.11 8.68
CA LEU A 75 13.34 12.69 7.41
C LEU A 75 13.24 11.73 6.21
N ASP A 76 13.11 10.43 6.45
CA ASP A 76 12.89 9.40 5.44
C ASP A 76 11.40 9.27 5.05
N SER A 77 10.50 10.06 5.66
CA SER A 77 9.11 10.11 5.21
C SER A 77 9.04 10.63 3.77
N GLY A 78 8.23 9.96 2.94
CA GLY A 78 8.18 10.26 1.52
C GLY A 78 7.62 9.15 0.65
N VAL A 79 7.78 9.34 -0.66
CA VAL A 79 7.24 8.44 -1.69
C VAL A 79 8.35 7.55 -2.23
N TYR A 80 8.06 6.26 -2.36
CA TYR A 80 8.97 5.22 -2.81
C TYR A 80 8.39 4.48 -4.01
N TRP A 81 9.23 4.11 -4.98
CA TRP A 81 8.85 3.35 -6.17
C TRP A 81 10.05 2.57 -6.74
N CYS A 82 9.78 1.54 -7.53
CA CYS A 82 10.77 0.87 -8.37
C CYS A 82 10.75 1.48 -9.77
N GLU A 83 11.92 1.73 -10.34
CA GLU A 83 12.08 2.24 -11.70
C GLU A 83 12.88 1.24 -12.55
N SER A 84 12.40 0.93 -13.75
CA SER A 84 13.12 0.14 -14.74
C SER A 84 14.01 1.03 -15.58
N ARG A 85 15.12 0.48 -16.07
CA ARG A 85 16.02 1.12 -17.05
C ARG A 85 15.29 1.58 -18.31
N GLU A 86 14.20 0.92 -18.66
CA GLU A 86 13.41 1.19 -19.87
C GLU A 86 12.34 2.28 -19.65
N GLY A 87 12.20 2.80 -18.42
CA GLY A 87 11.28 3.88 -18.08
C GLY A 87 10.00 3.49 -17.32
N PRO A 88 9.47 2.24 -17.35
CA PRO A 88 8.33 1.87 -16.50
C PRO A 88 8.64 2.03 -15.02
N ILE A 89 7.64 2.43 -14.24
CA ILE A 89 7.70 2.50 -12.77
C ILE A 89 6.63 1.59 -12.14
N SER A 90 6.91 1.10 -10.94
CA SER A 90 5.94 0.35 -10.14
C SER A 90 4.84 1.24 -9.56
N ASN A 91 3.94 0.63 -8.76
CA ASN A 91 3.15 1.40 -7.81
C ASN A 91 4.04 2.26 -6.90
N MET A 92 3.50 3.41 -6.49
CA MET A 92 4.12 4.28 -5.51
C MET A 92 3.54 3.98 -4.13
N VAL A 93 4.40 3.99 -3.10
CA VAL A 93 3.98 3.89 -1.70
C VAL A 93 4.45 5.11 -0.94
N ASN A 94 3.60 5.63 -0.05
CA ASN A 94 3.94 6.76 0.81
C ASN A 94 4.17 6.25 2.23
N LEU A 95 5.39 6.45 2.74
CA LEU A 95 5.76 6.06 4.10
C LEU A 95 5.81 7.30 4.99
N THR A 96 5.22 7.18 6.18
CA THR A 96 5.26 8.21 7.22
C THR A 96 6.02 7.70 8.43
N VAL A 97 7.05 8.43 8.82
CA VAL A 97 7.90 8.06 9.95
C VAL A 97 7.72 9.08 11.05
N THR A 98 7.25 8.64 12.22
CA THR A 98 6.94 9.53 13.32
C THR A 98 7.97 9.47 14.44
N GLY A 99 8.33 10.65 14.98
CA GLY A 99 9.00 10.77 16.26
C GLY A 99 8.05 10.68 17.46
N GLY A 100 6.74 10.62 17.21
CA GLY A 100 5.70 10.49 18.23
C GLY A 100 5.61 9.11 18.86
N SER A 101 4.66 8.96 19.79
CA SER A 101 4.49 7.73 20.57
C SER A 101 3.45 6.76 20.03
N VAL A 102 2.65 7.17 19.04
CA VAL A 102 1.55 6.40 18.45
C VAL A 102 1.66 6.32 16.94
N ILE A 103 1.41 5.14 16.37
CA ILE A 103 1.23 4.92 14.93
C ILE A 103 -0.06 4.17 14.65
N LEU A 104 -0.60 4.38 13.46
CA LEU A 104 -1.65 3.55 12.88
C LEU A 104 -1.00 2.58 11.89
N GLN A 105 -1.01 1.29 12.22
CA GLN A 105 -0.68 0.25 11.24
C GLN A 105 -1.87 0.04 10.31
N SER A 106 -1.82 0.71 9.16
CA SER A 106 -2.74 0.55 8.03
C SER A 106 -2.03 -0.09 6.84
N PRO A 107 -2.77 -0.75 5.93
CA PRO A 107 -2.19 -1.31 4.71
C PRO A 107 -1.51 -0.20 3.87
N VAL A 108 -0.32 -0.50 3.37
CA VAL A 108 0.46 0.41 2.53
C VAL A 108 0.05 0.35 1.05
N LEU A 109 -0.65 -0.72 0.66
CA LEU A 109 -1.14 -0.94 -0.70
C LEU A 109 -2.66 -0.78 -0.74
N PRO A 110 -3.24 -0.48 -1.93
CA PRO A 110 -4.69 -0.47 -2.10
C PRO A 110 -5.33 -1.79 -1.69
N VAL A 111 -6.52 -1.69 -1.10
CA VAL A 111 -7.31 -2.82 -0.60
C VAL A 111 -8.39 -3.15 -1.63
N MET A 112 -8.64 -4.43 -1.89
CA MET A 112 -9.71 -4.82 -2.80
C MET A 112 -11.08 -4.77 -2.12
N GLU A 113 -12.12 -4.42 -2.88
CA GLU A 113 -13.49 -4.52 -2.39
C GLU A 113 -13.83 -5.97 -1.98
N GLY A 114 -14.55 -6.12 -0.88
CA GLY A 114 -14.88 -7.42 -0.30
C GLY A 114 -13.83 -7.97 0.67
N ASP A 115 -12.58 -7.47 0.65
CA ASP A 115 -11.56 -7.89 1.60
C ASP A 115 -11.84 -7.36 3.02
N ASP A 116 -11.26 -8.04 4.01
CA ASP A 116 -11.25 -7.59 5.40
C ASP A 116 -9.93 -6.89 5.72
N VAL A 117 -10.01 -5.68 6.27
CA VAL A 117 -8.82 -4.89 6.68
C VAL A 117 -8.80 -4.73 8.18
N THR A 118 -7.66 -5.07 8.79
CA THR A 118 -7.43 -4.80 10.21
C THR A 118 -6.46 -3.64 10.39
N LEU A 119 -6.94 -2.59 11.03
CA LEU A 119 -6.14 -1.46 11.49
C LEU A 119 -5.72 -1.68 12.93
N LEU A 120 -4.44 -1.41 13.22
CA LEU A 120 -3.89 -1.59 14.56
C LEU A 120 -3.23 -0.29 15.05
N CYS A 121 -3.75 0.26 16.13
CA CYS A 121 -3.17 1.41 16.80
C CYS A 121 -2.12 0.94 17.81
N LYS A 122 -0.86 1.37 17.63
CA LYS A 122 0.25 0.92 18.49
C LYS A 122 0.91 2.08 19.18
N THR A 123 1.29 1.85 20.42
CA THR A 123 2.29 2.68 21.10
C THR A 123 3.68 2.08 20.96
N LYS A 124 4.70 2.93 21.09
CA LYS A 124 6.10 2.51 21.17
C LYS A 124 6.44 1.77 22.49
N THR A 125 5.65 2.00 23.53
CA THR A 125 5.85 1.45 24.89
C THR A 125 5.15 0.11 25.07
N THR A 126 5.62 -0.72 26.01
CA THR A 126 4.95 -1.98 26.36
C THR A 126 3.99 -1.81 27.53
N PRO A 127 2.75 -2.36 27.47
CA PRO A 127 2.16 -3.08 26.34
C PRO A 127 1.83 -2.14 25.17
N SER A 128 2.13 -2.58 23.93
CA SER A 128 1.97 -1.75 22.72
C SER A 128 0.51 -1.53 22.32
N ASN A 129 -0.35 -2.46 22.74
CA ASN A 129 -1.75 -2.53 22.35
C ASN A 129 -2.59 -2.04 23.52
N LEU A 130 -3.12 -0.83 23.38
CA LEU A 130 -3.91 -0.14 24.40
C LEU A 130 -5.28 0.22 23.82
N PRO A 131 -6.28 0.53 24.67
CA PRO A 131 -7.55 1.05 24.21
C PRO A 131 -7.36 2.28 23.33
N ALA A 132 -7.92 2.23 22.12
CA ALA A 132 -7.74 3.29 21.12
C ALA A 132 -9.07 3.72 20.50
N ALA A 133 -9.18 5.02 20.20
CA ALA A 133 -10.24 5.60 19.39
C ALA A 133 -9.79 5.69 17.93
N PHE A 134 -10.62 5.26 17.00
CA PHE A 134 -10.35 5.30 15.56
C PHE A 134 -11.20 6.35 14.88
N TYR A 135 -10.58 7.13 14.00
CA TYR A 135 -11.21 8.20 13.24
C TYR A 135 -11.04 7.98 11.74
N LYS A 136 -12.06 8.36 10.97
CA LYS A 136 -12.02 8.46 9.51
C LYS A 136 -12.53 9.84 9.11
N ASP A 137 -11.76 10.53 8.28
CA ASP A 137 -12.10 11.87 7.77
C ASP A 137 -12.46 12.85 8.90
N GLY A 138 -11.74 12.74 10.02
CA GLY A 138 -11.95 13.55 11.23
C GLY A 138 -13.10 13.09 12.14
N SER A 139 -13.94 12.14 11.72
CA SER A 139 -15.08 11.63 12.49
C SER A 139 -14.71 10.37 13.28
N LEU A 140 -15.17 10.28 14.53
CA LEU A 140 -14.99 9.08 15.37
C LEU A 140 -15.80 7.92 14.80
N ILE A 141 -15.14 6.81 14.46
CA ILE A 141 -15.79 5.59 13.98
C ILE A 141 -16.16 4.69 15.17
N ARG A 142 -15.16 4.33 15.98
CA ARG A 142 -15.30 3.39 17.10
C ARG A 142 -14.14 3.47 18.07
N LYS A 143 -14.36 2.96 19.29
CA LYS A 143 -13.33 2.78 20.32
C LYS A 143 -13.13 1.29 20.56
N GLN A 144 -11.90 0.80 20.47
CA GLN A 144 -11.57 -0.62 20.59
C GLN A 144 -10.67 -0.83 21.81
N PRO A 145 -11.03 -1.74 22.74
CA PRO A 145 -10.30 -1.93 23.99
C PRO A 145 -8.89 -2.52 23.79
N THR A 146 -8.68 -3.25 22.69
CA THR A 146 -7.39 -3.85 22.35
C THR A 146 -6.56 -2.96 21.43
N GLY A 147 -7.13 -1.90 20.86
CA GLY A 147 -6.46 -1.09 19.83
C GLY A 147 -6.47 -1.73 18.43
N HIS A 148 -7.28 -2.76 18.20
CA HIS A 148 -7.48 -3.38 16.88
C HIS A 148 -8.88 -3.09 16.35
N MET A 149 -8.98 -2.61 15.12
CA MET A 149 -10.25 -2.35 14.42
C MET A 149 -10.26 -3.09 13.08
N THR A 150 -11.26 -3.93 12.85
CA THR A 150 -11.47 -4.59 11.56
C THR A 150 -12.62 -3.95 10.79
N ILE A 151 -12.37 -3.57 9.54
CA ILE A 151 -13.37 -3.20 8.55
C ILE A 151 -13.66 -4.47 7.76
N GLN A 152 -14.90 -4.94 7.82
CA GLN A 152 -15.31 -6.18 7.16
C GLN A 152 -15.97 -5.86 5.84
N HIS A 153 -15.71 -6.67 4.81
CA HIS A 153 -16.26 -6.52 3.47
C HIS A 153 -16.08 -5.08 2.94
N VAL A 154 -14.81 -4.66 2.82
CA VAL A 154 -14.44 -3.30 2.42
C VAL A 154 -15.17 -2.86 1.15
N SER A 155 -15.65 -1.63 1.15
CA SER A 155 -16.39 -1.01 0.05
C SER A 155 -15.74 0.32 -0.34
N ARG A 156 -16.14 0.91 -1.48
CA ARG A 156 -15.69 2.28 -1.85
C ARG A 156 -15.98 3.33 -0.78
N SER A 157 -17.00 3.13 0.04
CA SER A 157 -17.32 4.05 1.13
C SER A 157 -16.32 4.02 2.28
N ASP A 158 -15.48 2.99 2.36
CA ASP A 158 -14.42 2.86 3.36
C ASP A 158 -13.12 3.56 2.95
N GLU A 159 -13.01 4.04 1.72
CA GLU A 159 -11.89 4.89 1.29
C GLU A 159 -11.88 6.21 2.08
N GLY A 160 -10.70 6.64 2.54
CA GLY A 160 -10.54 7.92 3.24
C GLY A 160 -9.30 8.01 4.13
N LEU A 161 -9.26 9.07 4.94
CA LEU A 161 -8.12 9.40 5.80
C LEU A 161 -8.33 8.89 7.23
N TYR A 162 -7.55 7.90 7.64
CA TYR A 162 -7.65 7.25 8.94
C TYR A 162 -6.57 7.72 9.91
N LYS A 163 -6.94 7.82 11.20
CA LYS A 163 -5.99 7.99 12.32
C LYS A 163 -6.53 7.31 13.58
N CYS A 164 -5.67 7.10 14.57
CA CYS A 164 -6.10 6.63 15.88
C CYS A 164 -5.57 7.52 17.01
N ASP A 165 -6.23 7.49 18.16
CA ASP A 165 -5.84 8.18 19.38
C ASP A 165 -5.81 7.20 20.55
N ILE A 166 -4.75 7.26 21.34
CA ILE A 166 -4.62 6.51 22.58
C ILE A 166 -4.57 7.52 23.72
N SER A 167 -5.55 7.42 24.62
CA SER A 167 -5.67 8.35 25.75
C SER A 167 -4.39 8.36 26.59
N GLY A 168 -3.79 9.55 26.74
CA GLY A 168 -2.53 9.76 27.46
C GLY A 168 -1.25 9.57 26.61
N HIS A 169 -1.35 9.07 25.39
CA HIS A 169 -0.23 8.88 24.45
C HIS A 169 -0.34 9.76 23.19
N GLY A 170 -1.55 10.20 22.85
CA GLY A 170 -1.83 11.12 21.74
C GLY A 170 -2.30 10.42 20.46
N GLU A 171 -2.30 11.20 19.37
CA GLU A 171 -2.79 10.76 18.07
C GLU A 171 -1.67 10.22 17.17
N SER A 172 -2.00 9.23 16.33
CA SER A 172 -1.15 8.81 15.22
C SER A 172 -1.15 9.87 14.10
N PRO A 173 -0.12 9.88 13.24
CA PRO A 173 -0.24 10.47 11.91
C PRO A 173 -1.46 9.88 11.16
N SER A 174 -1.92 10.62 10.16
CA SER A 174 -3.00 10.16 9.30
C SER A 174 -2.48 9.29 8.14
N SER A 175 -3.24 8.25 7.77
CA SER A 175 -2.97 7.39 6.61
C SER A 175 -4.19 7.37 5.69
N TRP A 176 -3.96 7.61 4.41
CA TRP A 176 -4.99 7.36 3.40
C TRP A 176 -5.12 5.85 3.17
N ILE A 177 -6.35 5.34 3.10
CA ILE A 177 -6.64 3.97 2.68
C ILE A 177 -7.40 4.06 1.36
N THR A 178 -6.80 3.53 0.30
CA THR A 178 -7.41 3.45 -1.03
C THR A 178 -8.13 2.11 -1.19
N VAL A 179 -9.35 2.15 -1.73
CA VAL A 179 -10.12 0.94 -2.05
C VAL A 179 -10.21 0.80 -3.55
N THR A 180 -9.81 -0.35 -4.08
CA THR A 180 -9.92 -0.72 -5.50
C THR A 180 -11.02 -1.77 -5.67
N GLY A 181 -11.94 -1.54 -6.61
CA GLY A 181 -12.99 -2.49 -6.91
C GLY A 181 -12.54 -3.58 -7.88
N ASP A 182 -13.23 -4.71 -7.84
CA ASP A 182 -13.18 -5.73 -8.88
C ASP A 182 -13.83 -5.19 -10.15
N THR A 183 -13.11 -4.33 -10.89
CA THR A 183 -13.44 -4.15 -12.29
C THR A 183 -12.99 -5.39 -13.04
N LEU A 184 -13.81 -6.44 -13.01
CA LEU A 184 -13.83 -7.53 -14.01
C LEU A 184 -14.22 -7.01 -15.41
N THR A 185 -14.00 -5.73 -15.72
CA THR A 185 -13.86 -5.25 -17.09
C THR A 185 -12.40 -5.46 -17.49
N CYS A 186 -12.08 -6.70 -17.83
CA CYS A 186 -11.04 -6.93 -18.83
C CYS A 186 -11.50 -6.16 -20.07
N LEU A 187 -10.98 -4.95 -20.28
CA LEU A 187 -11.06 -4.28 -21.57
C LEU A 187 -10.18 -5.11 -22.50
N CYS A 188 -10.78 -6.19 -23.01
CA CYS A 188 -10.23 -6.91 -24.14
C CYS A 188 -10.24 -5.90 -25.29
N PHE A 189 -9.09 -5.26 -25.55
CA PHE A 189 -8.88 -4.54 -26.79
C PHE A 189 -8.90 -5.60 -27.89
N CYS A 190 -10.06 -5.83 -28.49
CA CYS A 190 -10.16 -6.48 -29.78
C CYS A 190 -9.42 -5.59 -30.80
N SER A 191 -8.12 -5.78 -30.95
CA SER A 191 -7.39 -5.28 -32.11
C SER A 191 -7.88 -6.04 -33.34
N PHE A 192 -8.37 -5.29 -34.32
CA PHE A 192 -8.80 -5.71 -35.65
C PHE A 192 -7.89 -6.81 -36.24
N GLN A 193 -8.40 -8.04 -36.40
CA GLN A 193 -8.73 -8.65 -37.69
C GLN A 193 -9.36 -10.05 -37.49
N HIS A 194 -10.62 -10.22 -37.91
CA HIS A 194 -11.34 -11.48 -38.17
C HIS A 194 -11.59 -12.48 -37.01
N SER A 195 -12.85 -12.47 -36.54
CA SER A 195 -13.79 -13.62 -36.47
C SER A 195 -14.39 -13.91 -35.07
N GLN A 196 -15.63 -13.44 -34.91
CA GLN A 196 -16.75 -13.99 -34.12
C GLN A 196 -16.56 -14.23 -32.61
N CYS A 197 -17.03 -13.29 -31.79
CA CYS A 197 -17.64 -13.63 -30.50
C CYS A 197 -19.14 -13.85 -30.76
N ASP A 198 -19.63 -15.06 -30.52
CA ASP A 198 -21.04 -15.43 -30.68
C ASP A 198 -21.81 -14.95 -29.46
N ASP A 199 -22.74 -14.01 -29.67
CA ASP A 199 -23.66 -13.49 -28.67
C ASP A 199 -24.82 -14.47 -28.47
N ASN A 200 -24.95 -15.07 -27.28
CA ASN A 200 -26.28 -15.49 -26.83
C ASN A 200 -26.39 -15.72 -25.31
N LEU A 201 -27.57 -15.32 -24.81
CA LEU A 201 -28.14 -15.49 -23.46
C LEU A 201 -27.72 -14.39 -22.45
N MET A 202 -28.60 -13.56 -21.89
CA MET A 202 -30.03 -13.73 -21.63
C MET A 202 -30.67 -12.35 -21.33
N THR A 203 -31.83 -12.13 -21.91
CA THR A 203 -32.68 -10.93 -21.84
C THR A 203 -33.39 -10.75 -20.47
N VAL A 204 -33.91 -9.52 -20.25
CA VAL A 204 -35.07 -9.05 -19.42
C VAL A 204 -34.89 -8.92 -17.89
N PHE A 205 -35.39 -7.91 -17.14
CA PHE A 205 -36.44 -6.85 -17.23
C PHE A 205 -35.99 -5.60 -16.42
N ALA A 206 -36.09 -4.36 -16.95
CA ALA A 206 -37.18 -3.37 -16.85
C ALA A 206 -37.29 -2.57 -15.52
N LEU A 207 -37.27 -1.24 -15.59
CA LEU A 207 -38.45 -0.34 -15.50
C LEU A 207 -38.04 1.15 -15.37
N PHE A 208 -38.84 1.98 -16.08
CA PHE A 208 -38.87 3.45 -16.23
C PHE A 208 -37.85 4.10 -17.17
#